data_AF-A0A382H1V1-F1
#
_entry.id   AF-A0A382H1V1-F1
#
_cell.length_a   1.000
_cell.length_b   1.000
_cell.length_c   1.000
_cell.angle_alpha   90.00
_cell.angle_beta   90.00
_cell.angle_gamma   90.00
#
_symmetry.space_group_name_H-M   'P 1'
#
loop_
_entity.id
_entity.type
_entity.pdbx_description
1 polymer ?
#
loop_
_entity_poly.entity_id
_entity_poly.type
_entity_poly.pdbx_seq_one_letter_code
_entity_poly.pdbx_strand_id
1 'polypeptide(L)'
;MEFFIQILIAAVAMGTPLLFATLGGVISERAGVINLGMEGLMLVGALVAFVVMLNTGNYFYAVAAAAFASGIVSMIHGVVCL
;
A
#
# COMPACT_ATOMS: atom_id res chain seq x y z
N MET A 1 -11.62 -30.43 0.39
CA MET A 1 -12.22 -29.40 1.26
C MET A 1 -11.18 -28.41 1.78
N GLU A 2 -10.03 -28.88 2.27
CA GLU A 2 -8.90 -28.04 2.72
C GLU A 2 -8.50 -26.89 1.77
N PHE A 3 -8.35 -27.17 0.47
CA PHE A 3 -7.99 -26.15 -0.53
C PHE A 3 -8.97 -24.97 -0.56
N PHE A 4 -10.26 -25.25 -0.47
CA PHE A 4 -11.31 -24.23 -0.51
C PHE A 4 -11.30 -23.36 0.76
N ILE A 5 -11.01 -23.99 1.90
CA ILE A 5 -10.86 -23.31 3.19
C ILE A 5 -9.63 -22.38 3.16
N GLN A 6 -8.49 -22.85 2.61
CA GLN A 6 -7.28 -22.04 2.49
C GLN A 6 -7.47 -20.82 1.58
N ILE A 7 -8.17 -20.97 0.46
CA ILE A 7 -8.51 -19.84 -0.42
C ILE A 7 -9.36 -18.81 0.32
N LEU A 8 -10.37 -19.24 1.08
CA LEU A 8 -11.22 -18.32 1.84
C LEU A 8 -10.41 -17.54 2.89
N ILE A 9 -9.51 -18.21 3.60
CA ILE A 9 -8.64 -17.57 4.59
C ILE A 9 -7.74 -16.53 3.92
N ALA A 10 -7.10 -16.88 2.80
CA ALA A 10 -6.25 -15.96 2.05
C ALA A 10 -7.03 -14.77 1.50
N ALA A 11 -8.23 -14.99 0.98
CA ALA A 11 -9.10 -13.94 0.44
C ALA A 11 -9.48 -12.90 1.52
N VAL A 12 -9.83 -13.36 2.72
CA VAL A 12 -10.16 -12.46 3.84
C VAL A 12 -8.92 -11.70 4.32
N ALA A 13 -7.79 -12.39 4.47
CA ALA A 13 -6.55 -11.77 4.96
C ALA A 13 -5.99 -10.72 3.98
N MET A 14 -6.04 -10.98 2.68
CA MET A 14 -5.58 -10.06 1.64
C MET A 14 -6.61 -8.98 1.29
N GLY A 15 -7.89 -9.22 1.53
CA GLY A 15 -8.97 -8.29 1.20
C GLY A 15 -8.86 -6.96 1.97
N THR A 16 -8.51 -6.99 3.26
CA THR A 16 -8.37 -5.77 4.08
C THR A 16 -7.29 -4.81 3.55
N PRO A 17 -6.04 -5.25 3.30
CA PRO A 17 -5.04 -4.38 2.70
C PRO A 17 -5.46 -3.92 1.29
N LEU A 18 -6.05 -4.79 0.46
CA LEU A 18 -6.54 -4.41 -0.87
C LEU A 18 -7.62 -3.32 -0.82
N LEU A 19 -8.48 -3.34 0.20
CA LEU A 19 -9.51 -2.32 0.38
C LEU A 19 -8.87 -0.94 0.58
N PHE A 20 -7.81 -0.85 1.40
CA PHE A 20 -7.09 0.41 1.59
C PHE A 20 -6.40 0.89 0.30
N ALA A 21 -5.80 -0.03 -0.48
CA ALA A 21 -5.23 0.31 -1.78
C ALA A 21 -6.29 0.83 -2.76
N THR A 22 -7.44 0.16 -2.86
CA THR A 22 -8.52 0.57 -3.78
C THR A 22 -9.17 1.89 -3.38
N LEU A 23 -9.30 2.19 -2.08
CA LEU A 23 -9.76 3.50 -1.60
C LEU A 23 -8.86 4.65 -2.07
N GLY A 24 -7.54 4.47 -1.99
CA GLY A 24 -6.60 5.45 -2.55
C GLY A 24 -6.75 5.57 -4.07
N GLY A 25 -7.03 4.46 -4.76
CA GLY A 25 -7.23 4.41 -6.21
C GLY A 25 -8.42 5.25 -6.63
N VAL A 26 -9.55 5.11 -5.94
CA VAL A 26 -10.74 5.93 -6.16
C VAL A 26 -10.43 7.43 -5.98
N ILE A 27 -9.63 7.80 -4.97
CA ILE A 27 -9.22 9.21 -4.78
C ILE A 27 -8.37 9.68 -5.97
N SER A 28 -7.44 8.86 -6.46
CA SER A 28 -6.60 9.16 -7.63
C SER A 28 -7.44 9.33 -8.89
N GLU A 29 -8.41 8.43 -9.13
CA GLU A 29 -9.33 8.50 -10.26
C GLU A 29 -10.17 9.78 -10.24
N ARG A 30 -10.62 10.22 -9.06
CA ARG A 30 -11.34 11.49 -8.89
C ARG A 30 -10.47 12.71 -9.22
N ALA A 31 -9.15 12.60 -9.13
CA ALA A 31 -8.19 13.62 -9.57
C ALA A 31 -7.86 13.51 -11.08
N GLY A 32 -8.47 12.57 -11.82
CA GLY A 32 -8.21 12.37 -13.25
C GLY A 32 -6.97 11.55 -13.56
N VAL A 33 -6.32 10.94 -12.54
CA VAL A 33 -5.10 10.14 -12.70
C VAL A 33 -5.40 8.70 -12.31
N ILE A 34 -5.35 7.79 -13.27
CA ILE A 34 -5.51 6.36 -12.98
C ILE A 34 -4.16 5.79 -12.55
N ASN A 35 -4.07 5.30 -11.32
CA ASN A 35 -2.87 4.66 -10.77
C ASN A 35 -3.12 3.18 -10.49
N LEU A 36 -2.78 2.34 -11.47
CA LEU A 36 -2.84 0.88 -11.36
C LEU A 36 -1.75 0.29 -10.44
N GLY A 37 -0.71 1.07 -10.12
CA GLY A 37 0.42 0.65 -9.29
C GLY A 37 0.17 0.77 -7.77
N MET A 38 -1.07 1.00 -7.34
CA MET A 38 -1.36 1.34 -5.94
C MET A 38 -1.14 0.17 -4.97
N GLU A 39 -1.36 -1.08 -5.39
CA GLU A 39 -0.96 -2.24 -4.61
C GLU A 39 0.56 -2.25 -4.34
N GLY A 40 1.35 -1.83 -5.33
CA GLY A 40 2.80 -1.67 -5.18
C GLY A 40 3.16 -0.60 -4.16
N LEU A 41 2.48 0.55 -4.19
CA LEU A 41 2.68 1.63 -3.20
C LEU A 41 2.37 1.19 -1.77
N MET A 42 1.34 0.36 -1.59
CA MET A 42 1.01 -0.26 -0.31
C MET A 42 2.11 -1.21 0.17
N LEU A 43 2.62 -2.08 -0.72
CA LEU A 43 3.71 -3.01 -0.38
C LEU A 43 5.01 -2.27 -0.03
N VAL A 44 5.35 -1.20 -0.74
CA VAL A 44 6.49 -0.32 -0.42
C VAL A 44 6.31 0.28 0.98
N GLY A 45 5.13 0.81 1.28
CA GLY A 45 4.83 1.39 2.59
C GLY A 45 4.94 0.36 3.71
N ALA A 46 4.41 -0.84 3.49
CA ALA A 46 4.49 -1.95 4.45
C ALA A 46 5.94 -2.37 4.73
N LEU A 47 6.76 -2.49 3.69
CA LEU A 47 8.19 -2.83 3.83
C LEU A 47 8.94 -1.74 4.62
N VAL A 48 8.74 -0.47 4.28
CA VAL A 48 9.42 0.64 4.95
C VAL A 48 8.97 0.76 6.41
N ALA A 49 7.67 0.64 6.68
CA ALA A 49 7.15 0.62 8.05
C ALA A 49 7.80 -0.51 8.87
N PHE A 50 7.91 -1.72 8.30
CA PHE A 50 8.52 -2.86 8.96
C PHE A 50 10.00 -2.60 9.28
N VAL A 51 10.80 -2.16 8.30
CA VAL A 51 12.23 -1.88 8.49
C VAL A 51 12.45 -0.78 9.53
N VAL A 52 11.67 0.30 9.50
CA VAL A 52 11.79 1.40 10.46
C VAL A 52 11.34 0.96 11.84
N MET A 53 10.26 0.19 11.96
CA MET A 53 9.82 -0.35 13.24
C MET A 53 10.88 -1.27 13.86
N LEU A 54 11.52 -2.13 13.07
CA LEU A 54 12.59 -3.01 13.54
C LEU A 54 13.80 -2.26 14.11
N ASN A 55 14.18 -1.13 13.50
CA ASN A 55 15.36 -0.38 13.93
C ASN A 55 15.06 0.64 15.05
N THR A 56 13.90 1.28 15.01
CA THR A 56 13.58 2.41 15.90
C THR A 56 12.66 2.03 17.05
N GLY A 57 11.87 0.95 16.91
CA GLY A 57 10.85 0.54 17.90
C GLY A 57 9.68 1.51 18.08
N ASN A 58 9.63 2.61 17.30
CA ASN A 58 8.63 3.67 17.45
C ASN A 58 7.65 3.67 16.26
N TYR A 59 6.38 3.46 16.57
CA TYR A 59 5.28 3.41 15.60
C TYR A 59 5.11 4.71 14.79
N PHE A 60 5.33 5.88 15.40
CA PHE A 60 5.17 7.16 14.70
C PHE A 60 6.20 7.33 13.60
N TYR A 61 7.47 6.97 13.87
CA TYR A 61 8.51 7.01 12.85
C TYR A 61 8.26 6.02 11.73
N ALA A 62 7.77 4.81 12.05
CA ALA A 62 7.42 3.81 11.05
C ALA A 62 6.32 4.31 10.10
N VAL A 63 5.24 4.88 10.64
CA VAL A 63 4.12 5.42 9.84
C VAL A 63 4.57 6.62 9.00
N ALA A 64 5.30 7.57 9.59
CA ALA A 64 5.79 8.74 8.87
C ALA A 64 6.74 8.37 7.72
N ALA A 65 7.67 7.44 7.97
CA ALA A 65 8.60 6.97 6.95
C ALA A 65 7.90 6.21 5.82
N ALA A 66 6.92 5.36 6.14
CA ALA A 66 6.13 4.66 5.14
C ALA A 66 5.34 5.61 4.24
N ALA A 67 4.67 6.61 4.83
CA ALA A 67 3.93 7.63 4.09
C ALA A 67 4.86 8.42 3.16
N PHE A 68 6.04 8.82 3.65
CA PHE A 68 7.01 9.58 2.87
C PHE A 68 7.61 8.75 1.72
N ALA A 69 8.01 7.50 1.99
CA ALA A 69 8.59 6.62 0.99
C ALA A 69 7.60 6.28 -0.13
N SER A 70 6.38 5.85 0.23
CA SER A 70 5.32 5.59 -0.77
C SER A 70 4.94 6.87 -1.52
N GLY A 71 4.92 8.03 -0.86
CA GLY A 71 4.70 9.33 -1.50
C GLY A 71 5.74 9.65 -2.58
N ILE A 72 7.03 9.44 -2.30
CA ILE A 72 8.11 9.63 -3.27
C ILE A 72 7.95 8.68 -4.47
N VAL A 73 7.65 7.41 -4.23
CA VAL A 73 7.43 6.44 -5.32
C VAL A 73 6.21 6.84 -6.16
N SER A 74 5.14 7.32 -5.52
CA SER A 74 3.95 7.83 -6.23
C SER A 74 4.24 9.08 -7.04
N MET A 75 5.22 9.92 -6.65
CA MET A 75 5.62 11.08 -7.45
C MET A 75 6.25 10.70 -8.78
N ILE A 76 6.91 9.54 -8.87
CA ILE A 76 7.42 9.03 -10.15
C ILE A 76 6.26 8.83 -11.13
N HIS A 77 5.16 8.23 -10.68
CA HIS A 77 3.93 8.10 -11.48
C HIS A 77 3.39 9.47 -11.88
N GLY A 78 3.36 10.43 -10.94
CA GLY A 78 2.98 11.81 -11.21
C GLY A 78 3.82 12.47 -12.30
N VAL A 79 5.15 12.28 -12.31
CA VAL A 79 6.05 12.86 -13.34
C VAL A 79 5.89 12.17 -14.69
N VAL A 80 5.64 10.86 -14.73
CA VAL A 80 5.54 10.08 -15.98
C VAL A 80 4.16 10.23 -16.65
N CYS A 81 3.10 10.45 -15.88
CA CYS A 81 1.73 10.55 -16.38
C CYS A 81 1.21 11.99 -16.58
N LEU A 82 1.99 13.01 -16.20
CA LEU A 82 1.80 14.40 -16.64
C LEU A 82 2.21 14.56 -18.12
#